data_AF-A0A7V7DEX7-F1
#
_entry.id   AF-A0A7V7DEX7-F1
#
_cell.length_a   1.000
_cell.length_b   1.000
_cell.length_c   1.000
_cell.angle_alpha   90.00
_cell.angle_beta   90.00
_cell.angle_gamma   90.00
#
_symmetry.space_group_name_H-M   'P 1'
#
loop_
_entity.id
_entity.type
_entity.pdbx_description
1 polymer ?
#
loop_
_entity_poly.entity_id
_entity_poly.type
_entity_poly.pdbx_seq_one_letter_code
_entity_poly.pdbx_strand_id
1 'polypeptide(L)' 'KRVEKIKKLLETVNIEAERLEMFNLSAAEGPKWADICTDFTQKIRTLGPSPIFLALRKSRDKGGGSNDRG' A
#
# COMPACT_ATOMS: atom_id res chain seq x y z
N LYS A 1 -1.65 7.46 -18.30
CA LYS A 1 -1.89 6.16 -18.99
C LYS A 1 -1.31 4.96 -18.23
N ARG A 2 -0.02 4.94 -17.84
CA ARG A 2 0.55 3.78 -17.11
C ARG A 2 -0.06 3.58 -15.72
N VAL A 3 -0.21 4.66 -14.94
CA VAL A 3 -0.82 4.62 -13.60
C VAL A 3 -2.24 4.08 -13.64
N GLU A 4 -3.09 4.59 -14.53
CA GLU A 4 -4.45 4.07 -14.72
C GLU A 4 -4.50 2.58 -15.06
N LYS A 5 -3.57 2.09 -15.87
CA LYS A 5 -3.48 0.66 -16.18
C LYS A 5 -3.12 -0.16 -14.93
N ILE A 6 -2.22 0.35 -14.10
CA ILE A 6 -1.81 -0.34 -12.85
C ILE A 6 -2.95 -0.29 -11.83
N LYS A 7 -3.65 0.83 -11.68
CA LYS A 7 -4.84 0.94 -10.81
C LYS A 7 -5.87 -0.14 -11.14
N LYS A 8 -6.20 -0.29 -12.43
CA LYS A 8 -7.08 -1.38 -12.90
C LYS A 8 -6.53 -2.77 -12.59
N LEU A 9 -5.21 -2.98 -12.74
CA LEU A 9 -4.59 -4.27 -12.41
C LEU A 9 -4.67 -4.58 -10.91
N LEU A 10 -4.49 -3.60 -10.04
CA LEU A 10 -4.64 -3.77 -8.58
C LEU A 10 -6.06 -4.24 -8.23
N GLU A 11 -7.08 -3.64 -8.86
CA GLU A 11 -8.47 -4.06 -8.67
C GLU A 11 -8.69 -5.53 -9.07
N THR A 12 -8.07 -6.00 -10.17
CA THR A 12 -8.21 -7.41 -10.60
C THR A 12 -7.67 -8.43 -9.60
N VAL A 13 -6.72 -8.02 -8.76
CA VAL A 13 -6.14 -8.86 -7.69
C VAL A 13 -6.68 -8.50 -6.31
N ASN A 14 -7.80 -7.78 -6.25
CA ASN A 14 -8.48 -7.36 -5.03
C ASN A 14 -7.62 -6.50 -4.10
N ILE A 15 -6.84 -5.59 -4.69
CA ILE A 15 -6.11 -4.53 -3.99
C ILE A 15 -6.75 -3.19 -4.35
N GLU A 16 -7.00 -2.37 -3.35
CA GLU A 16 -7.62 -1.06 -3.49
C GLU A 16 -6.74 -0.14 -4.34
N ALA A 17 -7.26 0.34 -5.47
CA ALA A 17 -6.54 1.20 -6.41
C ALA A 17 -6.09 2.53 -5.78
N GLU A 18 -6.80 2.96 -4.74
CA GLU A 18 -6.53 4.14 -3.93
C GLU A 18 -5.16 4.12 -3.24
N ARG A 19 -4.55 2.94 -3.12
CA ARG A 19 -3.19 2.77 -2.58
C ARG A 19 -2.09 3.22 -3.54
N LEU A 20 -2.43 3.59 -4.78
CA LEU A 20 -1.51 4.12 -5.78
C LEU A 20 -1.99 5.50 -6.24
N GLU A 21 -1.15 6.52 -6.12
CA GLU A 21 -1.40 7.84 -6.71
C GLU A 21 -0.14 8.37 -7.38
N MET A 22 -0.31 9.24 -8.39
CA MET A 22 0.80 9.91 -9.06
C MET A 22 0.51 11.40 -9.14
N PHE A 23 1.48 12.19 -8.69
CA PHE A 23 1.41 13.63 -8.64
C PHE A 23 2.47 14.23 -9.57
N ASN A 24 2.08 15.22 -10.36
CA ASN A 24 3.01 16.03 -11.15
C ASN A 24 3.19 17.36 -10.45
N LEU A 25 4.41 17.63 -10.01
CA LEU A 25 4.79 18.85 -9.31
C LEU A 25 6.10 19.37 -9.90
N SER A 26 6.24 20.68 -9.93
CA SER A 26 7.51 21.35 -10.23
C SER A 26 8.42 21.39 -9.00
N ALA A 27 9.71 21.64 -9.21
CA ALA A 27 10.70 21.75 -8.13
C ALA A 27 10.41 22.89 -7.14
N ALA A 28 9.57 23.87 -7.53
CA ALA A 28 9.17 24.99 -6.67
C ALA A 28 8.00 24.67 -5.73
N GLU A 29 7.28 23.56 -5.94
CA GLU A 29 6.05 23.22 -5.20
C GLU A 29 6.32 22.40 -3.92
N GLY A 30 7.42 22.68 -3.23
CA GLY A 30 7.83 21.96 -2.01
C GLY A 30 6.76 21.91 -0.91
N PRO A 31 6.13 23.03 -0.50
CA PRO A 31 5.07 23.02 0.51
C PRO A 31 3.88 22.14 0.12
N LYS A 32 3.42 22.23 -1.13
CA LYS A 32 2.32 21.42 -1.65
C LYS A 32 2.67 19.93 -1.67
N TRP A 33 3.93 19.57 -1.93
CA TRP A 33 4.38 18.19 -1.82
C TRP A 33 4.27 17.65 -0.39
N ALA A 34 4.58 18.46 0.62
CA ALA A 34 4.45 18.08 2.02
C ALA A 34 2.98 17.83 2.41
N ASP A 35 2.07 18.67 1.94
CA ASP A 35 0.63 18.49 2.14
C ASP A 35 0.13 17.20 1.49
N ILE A 36 0.51 16.95 0.23
CA ILE A 36 0.17 15.72 -0.51
C ILE A 36 0.68 14.48 0.24
N CYS A 37 1.92 14.49 0.73
CA CYS A 37 2.46 13.38 1.51
C CYS A 37 1.65 13.12 2.78
N THR A 38 1.24 14.18 3.47
CA THR A 38 0.45 14.10 4.70
C THR A 38 -0.92 13.50 4.44
N ASP A 39 -1.65 14.03 3.45
CA ASP A 39 -2.99 13.58 3.09
C ASP A 39 -2.98 12.13 2.57
N PHE A 40 -2.03 11.81 1.69
CA PHE A 40 -1.89 10.46 1.17
C PHE A 40 -1.55 9.46 2.28
N THR A 41 -0.69 9.84 3.23
CA THR A 41 -0.40 9.00 4.40
C THR A 41 -1.65 8.73 5.23
N GLN A 42 -2.51 9.73 5.44
CA GLN A 42 -3.77 9.53 6.17
C GLN A 42 -4.76 8.67 5.40
N LYS A 43 -4.83 8.82 4.07
CA LYS A 43 -5.62 7.92 3.20
C LYS A 43 -5.17 6.47 3.37
N ILE A 44 -3.87 6.20 3.30
CA ILE A 44 -3.31 4.84 3.45
C ILE A 44 -3.58 4.28 4.85
N ARG A 45 -3.45 5.10 5.90
CA ARG A 45 -3.79 4.69 7.27
C ARG A 45 -5.26 4.30 7.42
N THR A 46 -6.16 5.05 6.79
CA THR A 46 -7.61 4.79 6.80
C THR A 46 -7.95 3.48 6.08
N LEU A 47 -7.25 3.17 4.98
CA LEU A 47 -7.38 1.90 4.26
C LEU A 47 -6.80 0.70 5.04
N GLY A 48 -6.07 0.94 6.13
CA GLY A 48 -5.46 -0.10 6.94
C GLY A 48 -4.33 -0.88 6.25
N PRO A 49 -3.84 -1.96 6.88
CA PRO A 49 -2.75 -2.77 6.35
C PRO A 49 -3.07 -3.37 4.98
N SER A 50 -2.08 -3.40 4.09
CA SER A 50 -2.25 -4.02 2.77
C SER A 50 -2.62 -5.51 2.87
N PRO A 51 -3.53 -6.02 2.02
CA PRO A 51 -3.81 -7.45 1.92
C PRO A 51 -2.56 -8.32 1.68
N ILE A 52 -1.56 -7.79 0.95
CA ILE A 52 -0.28 -8.49 0.71
C ILE A 52 0.48 -8.68 2.02
N PHE A 53 0.56 -7.63 2.84
CA PHE A 53 1.23 -7.69 4.14
C PHE A 53 0.57 -8.74 5.05
N LEU A 54 -0.76 -8.77 5.09
CA LEU A 54 -1.51 -9.75 5.87
C LEU A 54 -1.27 -11.18 5.38
N ALA A 55 -1.24 -11.40 4.07
CA ALA A 55 -0.95 -12.69 3.47
C ALA A 55 0.47 -13.17 3.80
N LEU A 56 1.47 -12.31 3.66
CA LEU A 56 2.87 -12.63 4.00
C LEU A 56 3.05 -12.94 5.49
N ARG A 57 2.38 -12.18 6.37
CA ARG A 57 2.40 -12.45 7.81
C ARG A 57 1.79 -13.82 8.12
N LYS A 58 0.62 -14.12 7.57
CA LYS A 58 -0.05 -15.43 7.74
C LYS A 58 0.84 -16.60 7.29
N SER A 59 1.56 -16.45 6.18
CA SER A 59 2.49 -17.48 5.69
C SER A 59 3.68 -17.68 6.64
N ARG A 60 4.18 -16.61 7.26
CA ARG A 60 5.27 -16.67 8.25
C ARG A 60 4.82 -17.40 9.52
N ASP A 61 3.66 -17.05 10.04
CA ASP A 61 3.13 -17.63 11.29
C ASP A 61 2.84 -19.14 11.14
N LYS A 62 2.40 -19.58 9.95
CA LYS A 62 2.18 -21.00 9.64
C LYS A 62 3.46 -21.84 9.56
N GLY A 63 4.62 -21.24 9.31
CA GLY A 63 5.91 -21.95 9.19
C GLY A 63 6.70 -22.09 10.49
N GLY A 64 6.29 -21.40 11.57
CA GLY A 64 7.03 -21.34 12.84
C GLY A 64 6.53 -22.25 13.97
N GLY A 65 5.51 -23.08 13.73
CA GLY A 65 4.79 -23.83 14.77
C GLY A 65 5.16 -25.32 14.90
N SER A 66 6.44 -25.69 14.87
CA SER A 66 6.85 -27.07 15.16
C SER A 66 8.22 -27.14 15.83
N ASN A 67 8.30 -26.73 17.10
CA ASN A 67 9.26 -27.32 18.03
C ASN A 67 8.76 -27.18 19.47
N ASP A 68 7.69 -27.93 19.78
CA ASP A 68 7.38 -28.29 21.16
C ASP A 68 7.92 -29.72 21.38
N ARG A 69 9.05 -29.81 22.07
CA ARG A 69 9.64 -31.04 22.61
C ARG A 69 10.15 -30.68 24.01
N GLY A 70 9.22 -30.67 24.96
CA GLY A 70 9.46 -30.96 26.37
C GLY A 70 9.02 -32.38 26.67
#